data_AF-A0A2D6Y5Q3-F1
#
_entry.id   AF-A0A2D6Y5Q3-F1
#
_cell.length_a   1.000
_cell.length_b   1.000
_cell.length_c   1.000
_cell.angle_alpha   90.00
_cell.angle_beta   90.00
_cell.angle_gamma   90.00
#
_symmetry.space_group_name_H-M   'P 1'
#
loop_
_entity.id
_entity.type
_entity.pdbx_description
1 polymer ?
#
loop_
_entity_poly.entity_id
_entity_poly.type
_entity_poly.pdbx_seq_one_letter_code
_entity_poly.pdbx_strand_id
1 'polypeptide(L)' 'MVIDAKRSVEQALGILSAMPHTDHIQRQLRSVYSQLEGMHDLKRAGGAGVSFRSADWCSKVFDTAQS' A
#
# COMPACT_ATOMS: atom_id res chain seq x y z
N MET A 1 7.44 -11.43 -3.41
CA MET A 1 7.13 -12.09 -2.11
C MET A 1 6.46 -11.05 -1.20
N VAL A 2 5.62 -11.40 -0.21
CA VAL A 2 4.97 -10.39 0.68
C VAL A 2 6.01 -9.52 1.41
N ILE A 3 7.19 -10.07 1.65
CA ILE A 3 8.36 -9.38 2.22
C ILE A 3 8.84 -8.24 1.30
N ASP A 4 8.87 -8.44 -0.02
CA ASP A 4 9.27 -7.38 -0.97
C ASP A 4 8.24 -6.25 -1.02
N ALA A 5 6.95 -6.59 -0.94
CA ALA A 5 5.87 -5.61 -0.93
C ALA A 5 5.93 -4.73 0.33
N LYS A 6 6.16 -5.32 1.51
CA LYS A 6 6.35 -4.57 2.76
C LYS A 6 7.55 -3.63 2.69
N ARG A 7 8.69 -4.11 2.17
CA ARG A 7 9.91 -3.30 2.01
C ARG A 7 9.67 -2.10 1.08
N SER A 8 8.92 -2.29 -0.01
CA SER A 8 8.58 -1.20 -0.93
C SER A 8 7.70 -0.13 -0.26
N VAL A 9 6.74 -0.54 0.58
CA VAL A 9 5.89 0.40 1.36
C VAL A 9 6.70 1.18 2.39
N GLU A 10 7.63 0.53 3.09
CA GLU A 10 8.52 1.18 4.06
C GLU A 10 9.43 2.23 3.40
N GLN A 11 9.98 1.92 2.22
CA GLN A 11 10.76 2.87 1.43
C GLN A 11 9.93 4.07 0.98
N ALA A 12 8.71 3.83 0.48
CA ALA A 12 7.80 4.90 0.08
C ALA A 12 7.43 5.81 1.27
N LEU A 13 7.16 5.24 2.44
CA LEU A 13 6.89 5.99 3.67
C LEU A 13 8.10 6.83 4.11
N GLY A 14 9.32 6.30 3.99
CA GLY A 14 10.55 7.05 4.27
C GLY A 14 10.70 8.27 3.37
N ILE A 15 10.43 8.12 2.07
CA ILE A 15 10.48 9.24 1.12
C ILE A 15 9.40 10.28 1.42
N LEU A 16 8.16 9.83 1.67
CA LEU A 16 7.03 10.72 1.96
C LEU A 16 7.16 11.43 3.31
N SER A 17 7.92 10.89 4.25
CA SER A 17 8.16 11.54 5.56
C SER A 17 8.86 12.89 5.44
N ALA A 18 9.64 13.10 4.36
CA ALA A 18 10.33 14.35 4.07
C ALA A 18 9.46 15.33 3.25
N MET A 19 8.25 14.95 2.84
CA MET A 19 7.41 15.75 1.95
C MET A 19 6.20 16.34 2.68
N PRO A 20 6.01 17.68 2.65
CA PRO A 20 4.82 18.30 3.21
C PRO A 20 3.55 17.89 2.42
N HIS A 21 2.40 17.90 3.10
CA HIS A 21 1.07 17.58 2.55
C HIS A 21 0.84 16.13 2.10
N THR A 22 1.75 15.21 2.44
CA THR A 22 1.62 13.78 2.07
C THR A 22 1.00 12.92 3.18
N ASP A 23 0.52 13.52 4.29
CA ASP A 23 -0.03 12.80 5.45
C ASP A 23 -1.12 11.79 5.10
N HIS A 24 -1.99 12.15 4.15
CA HIS A 24 -3.08 11.29 3.69
C HIS A 24 -2.54 10.06 2.93
N ILE A 25 -1.50 10.23 2.12
CA ILE A 25 -0.82 9.16 1.39
C ILE A 25 -0.10 8.24 2.37
N GLN A 26 0.58 8.81 3.38
CA GLN A 26 1.23 8.01 4.42
C GLN A 26 0.23 7.18 5.23
N ARG A 27 -0.96 7.73 5.53
CA ARG A 27 -2.05 6.97 6.19
C ARG A 27 -2.54 5.82 5.32
N GLN A 28 -2.71 6.04 4.02
CA GLN A 28 -3.08 4.98 3.09
C GLN A 28 -2.03 3.86 3.02
N LEU A 29 -0.75 4.21 2.89
CA LEU A 29 0.35 3.25 2.87
C LEU A 29 0.47 2.46 4.17
N ARG A 30 0.26 3.11 5.33
CA ARG A 30 0.19 2.40 6.63
C ARG A 30 -0.95 1.39 6.68
N SER A 31 -2.13 1.73 6.13
CA SER A 31 -3.24 0.78 6.02
C SER A 31 -2.89 -0.43 5.16
N VAL A 32 -2.24 -0.22 4.02
CA VAL A 32 -1.75 -1.31 3.15
C VAL A 32 -0.73 -2.18 3.89
N TYR A 33 0.19 -1.58 4.65
CA TYR A 33 1.16 -2.32 5.46
C TYR A 33 0.49 -3.25 6.47
N SER A 34 -0.50 -2.73 7.24
CA SER A 34 -1.27 -3.52 8.21
C SER A 34 -2.04 -4.65 7.55
N GLN A 35 -2.59 -4.43 6.35
CA GLN A 35 -3.27 -5.48 5.59
C GLN A 35 -2.30 -6.58 5.15
N LEU A 36 -1.11 -6.21 4.64
CA LEU A 36 -0.07 -7.16 4.27
C LEU A 36 0.42 -7.97 5.47
N GLU A 37 0.46 -7.37 6.66
CA GLU A 37 0.79 -8.07 7.90
C GLU A 37 -0.28 -9.06 8.32
N GLY A 38 -1.54 -8.62 8.38
CA GLY A 38 -2.66 -9.51 8.72
C GLY A 38 -2.77 -10.68 7.75
N MET A 39 -2.57 -10.45 6.44
CA MET A 39 -2.58 -11.53 5.44
C MET A 39 -1.41 -12.51 5.61
N HIS A 40 -0.24 -12.03 6.02
CA HIS A 40 0.90 -12.90 6.32
C HIS A 40 0.63 -13.78 7.54
N ASP A 41 0.03 -13.19 8.58
CA ASP A 41 -0.37 -13.91 9.78
C ASP A 41 -1.44 -14.98 9.49
N LEU A 42 -2.47 -14.61 8.71
CA LEU A 42 -3.50 -15.56 8.24
C LEU A 42 -2.91 -16.70 7.39
N LYS A 43 -1.96 -16.40 6.50
CA LYS A 43 -1.26 -17.42 5.70
C LYS A 43 -0.44 -18.37 6.59
N ARG A 44 0.18 -17.85 7.65
CA ARG A 44 0.95 -18.64 8.62
C ARG A 44 0.04 -19.49 9.52
N ALA A 45 -1.15 -19.00 9.85
CA ALA A 45 -2.17 -19.71 10.61
C ALA A 45 -2.86 -20.86 9.83
N GLY A 46 -2.46 -21.12 8.58
CA GLY A 46 -3.00 -22.22 7.76
C GLY A 46 -4.20 -21.84 6.89
N GLY A 47 -4.49 -20.55 6.73
CA GLY A 47 -5.52 -20.05 5.82
C GLY A 47 -5.15 -20.25 4.35
N ALA A 48 -5.43 -21.43 3.81
CA ALA A 48 -5.25 -21.76 2.40
C ALA A 48 -6.30 -21.02 1.55
N GLY A 49 -6.01 -19.79 1.10
CA GLY A 49 -6.89 -19.13 0.13
C GLY A 49 -6.79 -17.61 -0.03
N VAL A 50 -5.95 -16.91 0.73
CA VAL A 50 -5.90 -15.45 0.63
C VAL A 50 -5.06 -15.02 -0.57
N SER A 51 -5.70 -14.82 -1.72
CA SER A 51 -5.11 -14.24 -2.93
C SER A 51 -5.22 -12.71 -2.88
N PHE A 52 -4.09 -12.01 -2.94
CA PHE A 52 -4.05 -10.55 -3.06
C PHE A 52 -4.50 -10.18 -4.47
N ARG A 53 -5.78 -9.78 -4.64
CA ARG A 53 -6.18 -9.06 -5.84
C ARG A 53 -5.57 -7.67 -5.73
N SER A 54 -4.46 -7.46 -6.44
CA SER A 54 -3.88 -6.14 -6.66
C SER A 54 -5.01 -5.25 -7.18
N ALA A 55 -5.49 -4.34 -6.34
CA ALA A 55 -6.47 -3.37 -6.78
C ALA A 55 -5.76 -2.46 -7.78
N ASP A 56 -6.21 -2.51 -9.03
CA ASP A 56 -5.77 -1.59 -10.10
C ASP A 56 -6.15 -0.17 -9.68
N TRP A 57 -5.26 0.49 -8.93
CA TRP A 57 -5.27 1.93 -8.71
C TRP A 57 -4.78 2.61 -10.01
N CYS A 58 -5.57 2.48 -11.06
CA CYS A 58 -5.33 3.21 -12.29
C CYS A 58 -5.69 4.68 -12.07
N SER A 59 -4.67 5.52 -12.14
CA SER A 59 -4.66 6.97 -11.99
C SER A 59 -5.87 7.65 -12.62
N LYS A 60 -6.73 8.24 -11.78
CA LYS A 60 -7.53 9.40 -12.19
C LYS A 60 -7.27 10.55 -11.23
N VAL A 61 -6.03 11.02 -11.26
CA VAL A 61 -5.66 12.36 -10.78
C VAL A 61 -5.28 13.13 -12.03
N PHE A 62 -5.97 14.26 -12.27
CA PHE A 62 -5.91 15.14 -13.45
C PHE A 62 -6.80 14.75 -14.64
N ASP A 63 -8.10 14.88 -14.44
CA ASP A 63 -9.04 15.28 -15.50
C ASP A 63 -9.72 16.56 -15.02
N THR A 64 -8.93 17.63 -14.89
CA THR A 64 -9.44 18.98 -14.73
C THR A 64 -8.41 19.94 -15.31
N ALA A 65 -8.87 20.79 -16.21
CA ALA A 65 -8.12 21.78 -16.99
C ALA A 65 -7.45 21.24 -18.28
N GLN A 66 -8.26 20.98 -19.29
CA GLN A 66 -7.91 21.42 -20.65
C GLN A 66 -8.98 22.41 -21.11
N SER A 67 -8.49 23.57 -21.52
CA SER A 67 -9.20 24.80 -21.93
C SER A 67 -9.96 24.64 -23.23
#